data_AF-A0A1A9BP39-F1
#
_entry.id   AF-A0A1A9BP39-F1
#
_cell.length_a   1.000
_cell.length_b   1.000
_cell.length_c   1.000
_cell.angle_alpha   90.00
_cell.angle_beta   90.00
_cell.angle_gamma   90.00
#
_symmetry.space_group_name_H-M   'P 1'
#
loop_
_entity.id
_entity.type
_entity.pdbx_description
1 polymer ?
#
loop_
_entity_poly.entity_id
_entity_poly.type
_entity_poly.pdbx_seq_one_letter_code
_entity_poly.pdbx_strand_id
1 'polypeptide(L)'
;MTRADRRTLVRQLAGEGLSRRAIAKRLNVSKDTVRRDLDATAQDNTPDNTPDSAPGSAPVIDPPEPPAPQAAGGDLPDTAPDSAPDTAPVVEPPAPQGAPVAQVPDPHAGIEVSRCAGLRRDLALLAQTGKSPQALVYQAVIAMAHAYRLARARGDVAPGVPFTVHSMRLAPLPHRAGPAGPAEAG
;
A
#
# COMPACT_ATOMS: atom_id res chain seq x y z
N MET A 1 12.45 -10.90 -29.66
CA MET A 1 12.07 -9.84 -28.71
C MET A 1 13.22 -8.85 -28.61
N THR A 2 13.00 -7.56 -28.80
CA THR A 2 14.08 -6.57 -28.71
C THR A 2 14.42 -6.25 -27.25
N ARG A 3 15.60 -5.67 -27.02
CA ARG A 3 16.01 -5.24 -25.67
C ARG A 3 15.11 -4.12 -25.12
N ALA A 4 14.64 -3.23 -25.99
CA ALA A 4 13.70 -2.16 -25.63
C ALA A 4 12.35 -2.74 -25.19
N ASP A 5 11.80 -3.68 -25.98
CA ASP A 5 10.54 -4.35 -25.62
C ASP A 5 10.64 -5.07 -24.27
N ARG A 6 11.79 -5.72 -24.02
CA ARG A 6 12.02 -6.43 -22.76
C ARG A 6 12.04 -5.47 -21.57
N ARG A 7 12.68 -4.32 -21.70
CA ARG A 7 12.72 -3.30 -20.63
C ARG A 7 11.32 -2.77 -20.31
N THR A 8 10.49 -2.55 -21.34
CA THR A 8 9.09 -2.15 -21.17
C THR A 8 8.29 -3.20 -20.40
N LEU A 9 8.42 -4.48 -20.76
CA LEU A 9 7.73 -5.56 -20.04
C LEU A 9 8.26 -5.76 -18.61
N VAL A 10 9.58 -5.63 -18.40
CA VAL A 10 10.17 -5.70 -17.05
C VAL A 10 9.62 -4.59 -16.14
N ARG A 11 9.49 -3.37 -16.66
CA ARG A 11 8.91 -2.23 -15.93
C ARG A 11 7.44 -2.47 -15.59
N GLN A 12 6.66 -2.95 -16.56
CA GLN A 12 5.24 -3.25 -16.36
C GLN A 12 5.03 -4.32 -15.28
N LEU A 13 5.73 -5.47 -15.39
CA LEU A 13 5.60 -6.57 -14.43
C LEU A 13 6.10 -6.18 -13.03
N ALA A 14 7.10 -5.29 -12.93
CA ALA A 14 7.53 -4.74 -11.65
C ALA A 14 6.46 -3.82 -11.03
N GLY A 15 5.73 -3.06 -11.86
CA GLY A 15 4.58 -2.26 -11.42
C GLY A 15 3.40 -3.11 -10.93
N GLU A 16 3.23 -4.31 -11.47
CA GLU A 16 2.28 -5.32 -11.01
C GLU A 16 2.71 -6.02 -9.70
N GLY A 17 3.87 -5.66 -9.14
CA GLY A 17 4.37 -6.20 -7.86
C GLY A 17 5.05 -7.56 -7.97
N LEU A 18 5.37 -8.05 -9.18
CA LEU A 18 6.07 -9.32 -9.32
C LEU A 18 7.51 -9.22 -8.82
N SER A 19 7.96 -10.27 -8.12
CA SER A 19 9.36 -10.38 -7.71
C SER A 19 10.28 -10.52 -8.92
N ARG A 20 11.52 -10.03 -8.81
CA ARG A 20 12.55 -10.13 -9.89
C ARG A 20 12.75 -11.56 -10.39
N ARG A 21 12.60 -12.56 -9.51
CA ARG A 21 12.71 -13.99 -9.86
C ARG A 21 11.50 -14.48 -10.66
N ALA A 22 10.30 -14.00 -10.35
CA ALA A 22 9.10 -14.31 -11.13
C ALA A 22 9.14 -13.66 -12.51
N ILE A 23 9.60 -12.41 -12.60
CA ILE A 23 9.81 -11.70 -13.88
C ILE A 23 10.83 -12.44 -14.76
N ALA A 24 11.97 -12.83 -14.18
CA ALA A 24 13.01 -13.61 -14.86
C ALA A 24 12.46 -14.92 -15.45
N LYS A 25 11.69 -15.68 -14.66
CA LYS A 25 11.04 -16.92 -15.10
C LYS A 25 10.06 -16.68 -16.24
N ARG A 26 9.25 -15.62 -16.16
CA ARG A 26 8.19 -15.31 -17.14
C ARG A 26 8.75 -14.84 -18.48
N LEU A 27 9.85 -14.09 -18.47
CA LEU A 27 10.51 -13.57 -19.66
C LEU A 27 11.62 -14.49 -20.19
N ASN A 28 11.86 -15.63 -19.51
CA ASN A 28 12.94 -16.57 -19.79
C ASN A 28 14.33 -15.90 -19.87
N VAL A 29 14.64 -15.05 -18.88
CA VAL A 29 15.92 -14.35 -18.77
C VAL A 29 16.53 -14.52 -17.38
N SER A 30 17.82 -14.22 -17.22
CA SER A 30 18.48 -14.28 -15.92
C SER A 30 18.00 -13.16 -14.98
N LYS A 31 18.03 -13.44 -13.67
CA LYS A 31 17.74 -12.44 -12.62
C LYS A 31 18.65 -11.20 -12.75
N ASP A 32 19.90 -11.38 -13.17
CA ASP A 32 20.84 -10.27 -13.38
C ASP A 32 20.43 -9.37 -14.55
N THR A 33 19.86 -9.95 -15.61
CA THR A 33 19.32 -9.20 -16.75
C THR A 33 18.16 -8.31 -16.30
N VAL A 34 17.26 -8.84 -15.47
CA VAL A 34 16.14 -8.08 -14.90
C VAL A 34 16.64 -6.93 -14.03
N ARG A 35 17.69 -7.16 -13.22
CA ARG A 35 18.33 -6.09 -12.42
C ARG A 35 18.86 -4.97 -13.30
N ARG A 36 19.71 -5.29 -14.29
CA ARG A 36 20.29 -4.29 -15.19
C ARG A 36 19.24 -3.53 -15.99
N ASP A 37 18.17 -4.19 -16.41
CA ASP A 37 17.08 -3.56 -17.17
C ASP A 37 16.25 -2.61 -16.27
N LEU A 38 16.03 -2.93 -14.99
CA LEU A 38 15.40 -2.02 -14.03
C LEU A 38 16.29 -0.81 -13.71
N ASP A 39 17.59 -1.02 -13.49
CA ASP A 39 18.55 0.06 -13.19
C ASP A 39 18.64 1.05 -14.35
N ALA A 40 18.70 0.55 -15.59
CA ALA A 40 18.68 1.40 -16.78
C ALA A 40 17.39 2.25 -16.87
N THR A 41 16.23 1.67 -16.54
CA THR A 41 14.99 2.45 -16.54
C THR A 41 14.86 3.46 -15.40
N ALA A 42 15.60 3.28 -14.29
CA ALA A 42 15.66 4.28 -13.23
C ALA A 42 16.53 5.48 -13.64
N GLN A 43 17.64 5.22 -14.34
CA GLN A 43 18.51 6.25 -14.91
C GLN A 43 17.79 7.08 -15.98
N ASP A 44 17.03 6.44 -16.88
CA ASP A 44 16.25 7.13 -17.93
C ASP A 44 15.12 8.02 -17.37
N ASN A 45 14.64 7.76 -16.15
CA ASN A 45 13.57 8.52 -15.48
C ASN A 45 14.08 9.59 -14.52
N THR A 46 15.40 9.71 -14.35
CA THR A 46 15.98 10.78 -13.54
C THR A 46 16.06 12.02 -14.44
N PRO A 47 15.23 13.06 -14.25
CA PRO A 47 15.38 14.29 -15.01
C PRO A 47 16.78 14.83 -14.77
N ASP A 48 17.46 15.10 -15.87
CA ASP A 48 18.83 15.59 -15.97
C ASP A 48 18.99 16.85 -15.10
N ASN A 49 19.49 16.63 -13.89
CA ASN A 49 19.77 17.68 -12.93
C ASN A 49 21.06 17.28 -12.23
N THR A 50 22.16 17.31 -13.00
CA THR A 50 23.50 17.15 -12.44
C THR A 50 24.36 18.31 -12.93
N PRO A 51 24.79 19.21 -12.03
CA PRO A 51 25.93 20.07 -12.28
C PRO A 51 27.18 19.21 -12.49
N ASP A 52 27.95 19.61 -13.47
CA ASP A 52 29.29 19.15 -13.82
C ASP A 52 30.19 18.94 -12.59
N SER A 53 30.64 17.70 -12.38
CA SER A 53 31.80 17.39 -11.54
C SER A 53 32.47 16.10 -12.03
N ALA A 54 33.73 16.27 -12.40
CA ALA A 54 34.62 15.38 -13.12
C ALA A 54 35.09 14.14 -12.30
N PRO A 55 35.81 13.18 -12.93
CA PRO A 55 35.86 11.77 -12.51
C PRO A 55 37.06 11.44 -11.60
N GLY A 56 36.87 10.47 -10.71
CA GLY A 56 37.92 9.93 -9.85
C GLY A 56 37.76 8.44 -9.56
N SER A 57 38.50 7.63 -10.32
CA SER A 57 39.09 6.32 -9.96
C SER A 57 38.19 5.11 -9.67
N ALA A 58 38.28 4.13 -10.56
CA ALA A 58 38.08 2.69 -10.30
C ALA A 58 39.42 2.04 -9.88
N PRO A 59 39.53 0.70 -9.73
CA PRO A 59 38.63 -0.34 -9.16
C PRO A 59 39.29 -0.94 -7.89
N VAL A 60 38.82 -2.07 -7.31
CA VAL A 60 39.63 -3.18 -6.70
C VAL A 60 38.83 -4.09 -5.71
N ILE A 61 38.74 -5.39 -6.08
CA ILE A 61 38.80 -6.65 -5.27
C ILE A 61 37.53 -7.27 -4.60
N ASP A 62 37.15 -8.46 -5.10
CA ASP A 62 36.45 -9.62 -4.46
C ASP A 62 37.41 -10.45 -3.57
N PRO A 63 37.02 -11.50 -2.80
CA PRO A 63 35.91 -11.79 -1.87
C PRO A 63 36.49 -12.35 -0.50
N PRO A 64 35.74 -12.95 0.48
CA PRO A 64 35.23 -14.34 0.36
C PRO A 64 33.88 -14.63 1.08
N GLU A 65 33.31 -15.77 0.69
CA GLU A 65 32.12 -16.47 1.19
C GLU A 65 32.38 -17.25 2.50
N PRO A 66 31.39 -17.34 3.42
CA PRO A 66 31.31 -18.47 4.36
C PRO A 66 29.89 -19.11 4.41
N PRO A 67 29.75 -20.29 5.06
CA PRO A 67 29.07 -21.47 4.48
C PRO A 67 27.60 -21.67 4.88
N ALA A 68 26.98 -22.61 4.17
CA ALA A 68 25.67 -23.21 4.45
C ALA A 68 25.64 -24.02 5.76
N PRO A 69 24.48 -24.08 6.45
CA PRO A 69 24.12 -25.22 7.29
C PRO A 69 23.04 -26.11 6.64
N GLN A 70 23.28 -27.41 6.71
CA GLN A 70 22.40 -28.51 6.32
C GLN A 70 21.44 -28.93 7.46
N ALA A 71 20.27 -29.42 7.04
CA ALA A 71 19.48 -30.56 7.54
C ALA A 71 19.09 -30.74 9.03
N ALA A 72 17.78 -30.92 9.27
CA ALA A 72 17.09 -31.97 10.05
C ALA A 72 15.62 -31.49 10.24
N GLY A 73 14.54 -32.25 10.02
CA GLY A 73 14.29 -33.66 10.34
C GLY A 73 13.46 -33.71 11.64
N GLY A 74 12.19 -34.15 11.56
CA GLY A 74 11.33 -34.42 12.73
C GLY A 74 9.86 -34.02 12.47
N ASP A 75 9.06 -34.89 11.85
CA ASP A 75 8.16 -35.89 12.45
C ASP A 75 6.86 -35.33 13.05
N LEU A 76 5.75 -35.82 12.50
CA LEU A 76 4.38 -35.67 12.98
C LEU A 76 4.20 -36.49 14.28
N PRO A 77 3.20 -36.15 15.10
CA PRO A 77 2.16 -37.17 15.23
C PRO A 77 0.73 -36.64 15.13
N ASP A 78 -0.06 -37.60 14.67
CA ASP A 78 -1.49 -37.78 14.59
C ASP A 78 -2.13 -37.93 15.98
N THR A 79 -3.22 -37.20 16.24
CA THR A 79 -4.16 -37.53 17.32
C THR A 79 -5.58 -37.15 16.88
N ALA A 80 -6.35 -38.16 16.50
CA ALA A 80 -7.81 -38.11 16.36
C ALA A 80 -8.51 -38.39 17.72
N PRO A 81 -9.85 -38.55 17.75
CA PRO A 81 -10.85 -37.57 18.15
C PRO A 81 -11.39 -37.81 19.57
N ASP A 82 -12.04 -36.81 20.18
CA ASP A 82 -12.87 -37.06 21.36
C ASP A 82 -14.14 -36.20 21.41
N SER A 83 -15.13 -36.74 22.09
CA SER A 83 -16.55 -36.73 21.82
C SER A 83 -17.30 -35.53 22.38
N ALA A 84 -18.47 -35.29 21.79
CA ALA A 84 -19.53 -34.44 22.31
C ALA A 84 -19.98 -34.85 23.73
N PRO A 85 -20.69 -33.96 24.44
CA PRO A 85 -22.09 -34.29 24.63
C PRO A 85 -23.08 -33.16 24.36
N ASP A 86 -24.25 -33.67 24.01
CA ASP A 86 -25.57 -33.09 23.87
C ASP A 86 -25.96 -32.13 25.00
N THR A 87 -26.35 -30.90 24.64
CA THR A 87 -27.26 -30.09 25.46
C THR A 87 -28.05 -29.19 24.53
N ALA A 88 -29.31 -29.53 24.30
CA ALA A 88 -30.25 -28.67 23.60
C ALA A 88 -30.66 -27.47 24.49
N PRO A 89 -30.73 -26.26 23.92
CA PRO A 89 -31.65 -25.26 24.43
C PRO A 89 -32.60 -24.76 23.33
N VAL A 90 -33.88 -24.79 23.68
CA VAL A 90 -34.92 -23.78 23.41
C VAL A 90 -34.81 -23.01 22.10
N VAL A 91 -35.76 -23.33 21.20
CA VAL A 91 -36.04 -22.60 19.96
C VAL A 91 -36.57 -21.20 20.29
N GLU A 92 -35.70 -20.20 20.26
CA GLU A 92 -36.08 -18.80 20.05
C GLU A 92 -35.84 -18.47 18.56
N PRO A 93 -36.83 -17.90 17.84
CA PRO A 93 -36.69 -17.64 16.41
C PRO A 93 -35.55 -16.65 16.16
N PRO A 94 -34.50 -17.02 15.40
CA PRO A 94 -33.35 -16.15 15.21
C PRO A 94 -33.77 -14.92 14.38
N ALA A 95 -33.54 -13.73 14.94
CA ALA A 95 -33.44 -12.50 14.17
C ALA A 95 -32.50 -12.73 12.97
N PRO A 96 -32.74 -12.13 11.79
CA PRO A 96 -31.92 -12.34 10.61
C PRO A 96 -30.46 -12.04 10.95
N GLN A 97 -29.68 -13.11 11.09
CA GLN A 97 -28.27 -13.04 11.38
C GLN A 97 -27.64 -12.28 10.21
N GLY A 98 -27.13 -11.08 10.50
CA GLY A 98 -26.46 -10.24 9.53
C GLY A 98 -25.42 -11.07 8.79
N ALA A 99 -25.48 -11.05 7.46
CA ALA A 99 -24.54 -11.75 6.61
C ALA A 99 -23.10 -11.53 7.10
N PRO A 100 -22.23 -12.55 7.06
CA PRO A 100 -20.85 -12.42 7.52
C PRO A 100 -20.21 -11.25 6.80
N VAL A 101 -19.81 -10.23 7.56
CA VAL A 101 -19.01 -9.12 7.04
C VAL A 101 -17.71 -9.76 6.60
N ALA A 102 -17.53 -9.92 5.28
CA ALA A 102 -16.30 -10.45 4.72
C ALA A 102 -15.14 -9.64 5.32
N GLN A 103 -14.22 -10.34 5.99
CA GLN A 103 -13.05 -9.69 6.56
C GLN A 103 -12.29 -9.05 5.40
N VAL A 104 -12.30 -7.73 5.36
CA VAL A 104 -11.56 -6.96 4.36
C VAL A 104 -10.08 -7.16 4.72
N PRO A 105 -9.25 -7.70 3.81
CA PRO A 105 -7.81 -7.80 4.04
C PRO A 105 -7.26 -6.42 4.41
N ASP A 106 -6.23 -6.40 5.27
CA ASP A 106 -5.69 -5.16 5.87
C ASP A 106 -5.54 -4.06 4.79
N PRO A 107 -6.36 -2.99 4.85
CA PRO A 107 -6.39 -1.96 3.80
C PRO A 107 -5.10 -1.14 3.74
N HIS A 108 -4.20 -1.31 4.71
CA HIS A 108 -2.89 -0.68 4.74
C HIS A 108 -1.77 -1.56 4.15
N ALA A 109 -2.05 -2.83 3.85
CA ALA A 109 -1.09 -3.75 3.24
C ALA A 109 -0.85 -3.39 1.76
N GLY A 110 -0.06 -2.34 1.50
CA GLY A 110 0.48 -2.04 0.18
C GLY A 110 0.48 -0.58 -0.25
N ILE A 111 -0.14 0.34 0.50
CA ILE A 111 -0.08 1.77 0.15
C ILE A 111 1.24 2.35 0.66
N GLU A 112 2.29 2.25 -0.16
CA GLU A 112 3.58 2.86 0.12
C GLU A 112 3.50 4.37 -0.19
N VAL A 113 3.06 5.16 0.79
CA VAL A 113 2.91 6.63 0.72
C VAL A 113 4.14 7.32 0.14
N SER A 114 5.33 6.77 0.40
CA SER A 114 6.62 7.23 -0.10
C SER A 114 6.70 7.28 -1.63
N ARG A 115 6.01 6.38 -2.35
CA ARG A 115 5.99 6.32 -3.81
C ARG A 115 5.08 7.36 -4.44
N CYS A 116 4.14 7.92 -3.68
CA CYS A 116 3.19 8.92 -4.16
C CYS A 116 3.70 10.32 -3.84
N ALA A 117 4.51 10.90 -4.74
CA ALA A 117 5.07 12.24 -4.55
C ALA A 117 4.01 13.32 -4.30
N GLY A 118 2.85 13.23 -4.98
CA GLY A 118 1.71 14.13 -4.74
C GLY A 118 1.16 14.01 -3.32
N LEU A 119 0.93 12.78 -2.85
CA LEU A 119 0.43 12.53 -1.50
C LEU A 119 1.37 13.07 -0.42
N ARG A 120 2.69 12.96 -0.60
CA ARG A 120 3.66 13.55 0.33
C ARG A 120 3.57 15.07 0.40
N ARG A 121 3.43 15.74 -0.75
CA ARG A 121 3.24 17.20 -0.80
C ARG A 121 1.97 17.62 -0.08
N ASP A 122 0.86 16.91 -0.32
CA ASP A 122 -0.43 17.21 0.30
C ASP A 122 -0.41 16.97 1.82
N LEU A 123 0.24 15.88 2.27
CA LEU A 123 0.45 15.63 3.69
C LEU A 123 1.33 16.71 4.34
N ALA A 124 2.35 17.22 3.65
CA ALA A 124 3.18 18.31 4.15
C ALA A 124 2.39 19.62 4.28
N LEU A 125 1.49 19.93 3.34
CA LEU A 125 0.58 21.07 3.46
C LEU A 125 -0.39 20.90 4.63
N LEU A 126 -0.97 19.71 4.78
CA LEU A 126 -1.90 19.42 5.86
C LEU A 126 -1.23 19.40 7.23
N ALA A 127 0.04 19.01 7.32
CA ALA A 127 0.81 19.06 8.56
C ALA A 127 0.95 20.50 9.11
N GLN A 128 0.84 21.53 8.26
CA GLN A 128 0.83 22.94 8.69
C GLN A 128 -0.37 23.28 9.57
N THR A 129 -1.42 22.43 9.57
CA THR A 129 -2.58 22.59 10.47
C THR A 129 -2.30 22.13 11.92
N GLY A 130 -1.08 21.66 12.21
CA GLY A 130 -0.70 21.15 13.54
C GLY A 130 -1.25 19.76 13.85
N LYS A 131 -1.92 19.11 12.90
CA LYS A 131 -2.44 17.75 13.06
C LYS A 131 -1.36 16.71 12.79
N SER A 132 -1.41 15.61 13.52
CA SER A 132 -0.52 14.47 13.27
C SER A 132 -0.84 13.81 11.91
N PRO A 133 0.15 13.21 11.23
CA PRO A 133 -0.08 12.48 9.97
C PRO A 133 -1.17 11.41 10.09
N GLN A 134 -1.22 10.69 11.22
CA GLN A 134 -2.24 9.68 11.47
C GLN A 134 -3.65 10.28 11.54
N ALA A 135 -3.82 11.43 12.20
CA ALA A 135 -5.09 12.14 12.26
C ALA A 135 -5.55 12.61 10.87
N LEU A 136 -4.60 13.03 10.02
CA LEU A 136 -4.88 13.44 8.64
C LEU A 136 -5.32 12.27 7.76
N VAL A 137 -4.64 11.13 7.86
CA VAL A 137 -5.04 9.89 7.16
C VAL A 137 -6.42 9.44 7.61
N TYR A 138 -6.67 9.42 8.92
CA TYR A 138 -7.98 9.07 9.48
C TYR A 138 -9.10 10.00 8.96
N GLN A 139 -8.85 11.31 8.91
CA GLN A 139 -9.79 12.29 8.37
C GLN A 139 -10.07 12.04 6.87
N ALA A 140 -9.05 11.71 6.08
CA ALA A 140 -9.22 11.38 4.67
C ALA A 140 -10.09 10.13 4.46
N VAL A 141 -9.88 9.08 5.26
CA VAL A 141 -10.69 7.85 5.23
C VAL A 141 -12.15 8.14 5.58
N ILE A 142 -12.41 8.95 6.61
CA ILE A 142 -13.77 9.39 6.97
C ILE A 142 -14.42 10.14 5.82
N ALA A 143 -13.71 11.07 5.18
CA ALA A 143 -14.23 11.84 4.05
C ALA A 143 -14.60 10.95 2.87
N MET A 144 -13.73 9.99 2.53
CA MET A 144 -14.00 8.99 1.48
C MET A 144 -15.23 8.12 1.81
N ALA A 145 -15.33 7.63 3.05
CA ALA A 145 -16.47 6.82 3.48
C ALA A 145 -17.78 7.61 3.39
N HIS A 146 -17.77 8.90 3.76
CA HIS A 146 -18.92 9.78 3.63
C HIS A 146 -19.31 10.00 2.16
N ALA A 147 -18.34 10.31 1.29
CA ALA A 147 -18.58 10.49 -0.14
C ALA A 147 -19.16 9.22 -0.78
N TYR A 148 -18.65 8.04 -0.42
CA TYR A 148 -19.20 6.76 -0.87
C TYR A 148 -20.65 6.54 -0.42
N ARG A 149 -20.98 6.83 0.85
CA ARG A 149 -22.36 6.73 1.34
C ARG A 149 -23.31 7.65 0.58
N LEU A 150 -22.89 8.89 0.31
CA LEU A 150 -23.68 9.83 -0.49
C LEU A 150 -23.89 9.34 -1.93
N ALA A 151 -22.82 8.88 -2.58
CA ALA A 151 -22.89 8.35 -3.94
C ALA A 151 -23.83 7.14 -4.02
N ARG A 152 -23.79 6.25 -3.01
CA ARG A 152 -24.74 5.13 -2.90
C ARG A 152 -26.18 5.59 -2.69
N ALA A 153 -26.41 6.57 -1.81
CA ALA A 153 -27.75 7.09 -1.55
C ALA A 153 -28.39 7.73 -2.79
N ARG A 154 -27.58 8.30 -3.69
CA ARG A 154 -28.02 8.86 -4.98
C ARG A 154 -28.17 7.82 -6.09
N GLY A 155 -27.68 6.60 -5.88
CA GLY A 155 -27.66 5.56 -6.91
C GLY A 155 -26.49 5.66 -7.90
N ASP A 156 -25.52 6.54 -7.66
CA ASP A 156 -24.34 6.72 -8.53
C ASP A 156 -23.40 5.50 -8.46
N VAL A 157 -23.41 4.77 -7.34
CA VAL A 157 -22.54 3.61 -7.09
C VAL A 157 -23.39 2.43 -6.64
N ALA A 158 -23.29 1.33 -7.39
CA ALA A 158 -23.94 0.08 -7.06
C ALA A 158 -23.07 -0.78 -6.12
N PRO A 159 -23.68 -1.55 -5.19
CA PRO A 159 -22.94 -2.49 -4.35
C PRO A 159 -22.21 -3.54 -5.19
N GLY A 160 -20.95 -3.83 -4.86
CA GLY A 160 -20.16 -4.87 -5.54
C GLY A 160 -19.57 -4.46 -6.89
N VAL A 161 -19.81 -3.25 -7.36
CA VAL A 161 -19.24 -2.73 -8.62
C VAL A 161 -18.00 -1.87 -8.29
N PRO A 162 -16.87 -2.05 -8.99
CA PRO A 162 -15.71 -1.18 -8.84
C PRO A 162 -16.07 0.26 -9.22
N PHE A 163 -15.53 1.23 -8.49
CA PHE A 163 -15.78 2.64 -8.73
C PHE A 163 -14.48 3.44 -8.65
N THR A 164 -14.48 4.60 -9.30
CA THR A 164 -13.33 5.52 -9.32
C THR A 164 -13.76 6.89 -8.84
N VAL A 165 -13.00 7.48 -7.92
CA VAL A 165 -13.26 8.83 -7.41
C VAL A 165 -12.56 9.83 -8.32
N HIS A 166 -13.33 10.59 -9.11
CA HIS A 166 -12.79 11.56 -10.07
C HIS A 166 -12.65 12.96 -9.46
N SER A 167 -13.57 13.32 -8.57
CA SER A 167 -13.52 14.59 -7.85
C SER A 167 -14.14 14.45 -6.45
N MET A 168 -13.55 15.14 -5.48
CA MET A 168 -14.10 15.30 -4.15
C MET A 168 -13.94 16.75 -3.76
N ARG A 169 -15.06 17.42 -3.45
CA ARG A 169 -15.04 18.80 -2.97
C ARG A 169 -14.90 18.79 -1.45
N LEU A 170 -13.82 19.38 -0.95
CA LEU A 170 -13.60 19.62 0.47
C LEU A 170 -13.77 21.12 0.72
N ALA A 171 -14.48 21.47 1.78
CA ALA A 171 -14.62 22.86 2.23
C ALA A 171 -13.94 23.00 3.60
N PRO A 172 -13.30 24.15 3.88
CA PRO A 172 -12.74 24.41 5.20
C PRO A 172 -13.86 24.43 6.24
N LEU A 173 -13.64 23.78 7.38
CA LEU A 173 -14.48 23.97 8.54
C LEU A 173 -14.24 25.41 9.06
N PRO A 174 -15.30 26.17 9.38
CA PRO A 174 -15.13 27.46 10.00
C PRO A 174 -14.29 27.26 11.27
N HIS A 175 -13.17 27.98 11.37
CA HIS A 175 -12.39 27.99 12.59
C HIS A 175 -13.31 28.54 13.67
N ARG A 176 -13.64 27.71 14.66
CA ARG A 176 -14.36 28.17 15.83
C ARG A 176 -13.38 29.12 16.52
N ALA A 177 -13.56 30.43 16.30
CA ALA A 177 -12.82 31.44 17.02
C ALA A 177 -12.93 31.08 18.50
N GLY A 178 -11.79 30.80 19.13
CA GLY A 178 -11.76 30.56 20.57
C GLY A 178 -12.48 31.72 21.28
N PRO A 179 -13.10 31.49 22.44
CA PRO A 179 -13.69 32.58 23.20
C PRO A 179 -12.62 33.66 23.34
N ALA A 180 -12.92 34.87 22.85
CA ALA A 180 -12.04 36.01 23.02
C ALA A 180 -11.70 36.08 24.50
N GLY A 181 -10.42 35.89 24.83
CA GLY A 181 -9.96 35.96 26.22
C GLY A 181 -10.44 37.27 26.83
N PRO A 182 -10.80 37.28 28.14
CA PRO A 182 -11.31 38.47 28.78
C PRO A 182 -10.33 39.62 28.53
N ALA A 183 -10.84 40.69 27.90
CA ALA A 183 -10.09 41.93 27.75
C ALA A 183 -9.70 42.36 29.16
N GLU A 184 -8.40 42.37 29.47
CA GLU A 184 -7.90 42.94 30.71
C GLU A 184 -8.36 44.38 30.78
N ALA A 185 -9.29 44.64 31.70
CA ALA A 185 -9.71 45.97 32.08
C ALA A 185 -8.57 46.58 32.89
N GLY A 186 -7.86 47.54 32.28
CA GLY A 186 -7.00 48.50 32.96
C GLY A 186 -7.80 49.64 33.56
#